data_AF-A0A8B6H610-F1
#
_entry.id   AF-A0A8B6H610-F1
#
_cell.length_a   1.000
_cell.length_b   1.000
_cell.length_c   1.000
_cell.angle_alpha   90.00
_cell.angle_beta   90.00
_cell.angle_gamma   90.00
#
_symmetry.space_group_name_H-M   'P 1'
#
loop_
_entity.id
_entity.type
_entity.pdbx_description
1 polymer ?
#
loop_
_entity_poly.entity_id
_entity_poly.type
_entity_poly.pdbx_seq_one_letter_code
_entity_poly.pdbx_strand_id
1 'polypeptide(L)'
;KYFIARPKTIGPAFIHFGGNYVTRYQFNAVLKKALNVANITSDNFQSHSFRIGAASQSSKMGFSDDEIQDFGRWESKAYKTYIRIPTLKLASQI
;
A
#
# COMPACT_ATOMS: atom_id res chain seq x y z
N LYS A 1 -7.45 -5.72 14.96
CA LYS A 1 -8.49 -5.45 15.99
C LYS A 1 -9.01 -3.99 15.97
N TYR A 2 -9.01 -3.28 14.83
CA TYR A 2 -9.46 -1.88 14.76
C TYR A 2 -10.99 -1.73 14.66
N PHE A 3 -11.68 -2.73 14.11
CA PHE A 3 -13.15 -2.75 14.06
C PHE A 3 -13.83 -2.80 15.43
N ILE A 4 -13.16 -3.27 16.48
CA ILE A 4 -13.70 -3.30 17.85
C ILE A 4 -13.79 -1.89 18.44
N ALA A 5 -12.84 -1.01 18.11
CA ALA A 5 -12.82 0.38 18.56
C ALA A 5 -13.78 1.28 17.75
N ARG A 6 -14.35 0.77 16.65
CA ARG A 6 -15.24 1.52 15.77
C ARG A 6 -16.69 1.40 16.26
N PRO A 7 -17.40 2.52 16.47
CA PRO A 7 -18.85 2.49 16.67
C PRO A 7 -19.60 1.72 15.57
N LYS A 8 -20.73 1.08 15.91
CA LYS A 8 -21.59 0.35 14.96
C LYS A 8 -22.42 1.31 14.10
N THR A 9 -21.75 2.11 13.28
CA THR A 9 -22.38 3.07 12.37
C THR A 9 -22.18 2.66 10.91
N ILE A 10 -23.10 3.06 10.02
CA ILE A 10 -22.96 2.81 8.58
C ILE A 10 -21.83 3.70 8.03
N GLY A 11 -21.04 3.18 7.09
CA GLY A 11 -20.00 3.93 6.37
C GLY A 11 -18.59 3.33 6.45
N PRO A 12 -17.56 4.05 5.99
CA PRO A 12 -16.15 3.64 6.01
C PRO A 12 -15.65 3.00 7.31
N ALA A 13 -14.68 2.10 7.17
CA ALA A 13 -14.06 1.39 8.28
C ALA A 13 -13.21 2.30 9.19
N PHE A 14 -12.63 3.37 8.64
CA PHE A 14 -11.79 4.30 9.38
C PHE A 14 -12.52 5.63 9.59
N ILE A 15 -12.90 5.89 10.83
CA ILE A 15 -13.58 7.11 11.28
C ILE A 15 -12.87 7.69 12.51
N HIS A 16 -12.90 9.00 12.62
CA HIS A 16 -12.53 9.71 13.84
C HIS A 16 -13.60 9.54 14.91
N PHE A 17 -13.26 9.83 16.16
CA PHE A 17 -14.21 9.76 17.28
C PHE A 17 -15.47 10.59 17.06
N GLY A 18 -15.34 11.76 16.40
CA GLY A 18 -16.47 12.61 16.01
C GLY A 18 -17.29 12.12 14.81
N GLY A 19 -17.08 10.89 14.32
CA GLY A 19 -17.86 10.28 13.23
C GLY A 19 -17.40 10.62 11.81
N ASN A 20 -16.52 11.62 11.64
CA ASN A 20 -15.98 11.99 10.33
C ASN A 20 -15.00 10.94 9.78
N TYR A 21 -14.99 10.74 8.47
CA TYR A 21 -14.08 9.79 7.82
C TYR A 21 -12.63 10.28 7.82
N VAL A 22 -11.69 9.34 7.83
CA VAL A 22 -10.27 9.66 7.68
C VAL A 22 -9.98 10.05 6.23
N THR A 23 -9.42 11.24 6.02
CA THR A 23 -9.03 11.70 4.68
C THR A 23 -7.68 11.14 4.26
N ARG A 24 -7.39 11.16 2.94
CA ARG A 24 -6.06 10.80 2.41
C ARG A 24 -4.95 11.64 3.05
N TYR A 25 -5.19 12.94 3.26
CA TYR A 25 -4.23 13.84 3.89
C TYR A 25 -3.91 13.40 5.32
N GLN A 26 -4.95 13.12 6.12
CA GLN A 26 -4.79 12.66 7.50
C GLN A 26 -4.07 11.31 7.57
N PHE A 27 -4.43 10.36 6.71
CA PHE A 27 -3.74 9.07 6.61
C PHE A 27 -2.24 9.26 6.30
N ASN A 28 -1.91 10.07 5.28
CA ASN A 28 -0.52 10.35 4.93
C ASN A 28 0.24 11.04 6.07
N ALA A 29 -0.40 11.91 6.85
CA ALA A 29 0.22 12.55 8.02
C ALA A 29 0.57 11.51 9.11
N VAL A 30 -0.33 10.57 9.38
CA VAL A 30 -0.07 9.46 10.33
C VAL A 30 1.03 8.54 9.80
N LEU A 31 1.00 8.22 8.51
CA LEU A 31 2.03 7.41 7.86
C LEU A 31 3.41 8.05 8.01
N LYS A 32 3.56 9.35 7.71
CA LYS A 32 4.84 10.07 7.86
C LYS A 32 5.36 9.99 9.29
N LYS A 33 4.49 10.17 10.30
CA LYS A 33 4.86 10.01 11.71
C LYS A 33 5.38 8.61 12.00
N ALA A 34 4.69 7.57 11.53
CA ALA A 34 5.09 6.19 11.73
C ALA A 34 6.44 5.87 11.07
N LEU A 35 6.67 6.35 9.84
CA LEU A 35 7.93 6.17 9.12
C LEU A 35 9.10 6.86 9.84
N ASN A 36 8.87 8.08 10.34
CA ASN A 36 9.89 8.81 11.10
C ASN A 36 10.28 8.06 12.38
N VAL A 37 9.29 7.50 13.11
CA VAL A 37 9.55 6.64 14.29
C VAL A 37 10.34 5.39 13.92
N ALA A 38 10.13 4.85 12.73
CA ALA A 38 10.88 3.71 12.21
C ALA A 38 12.25 4.08 11.60
N ASN A 39 12.69 5.34 11.67
CA ASN A 39 13.89 5.87 11.01
C ASN A 39 13.92 5.65 9.49
N ILE A 40 12.75 5.69 8.84
CA ILE A 40 12.61 5.61 7.38
C ILE A 40 12.33 7.01 6.83
N THR A 41 13.12 7.45 5.85
CA THR A 41 12.93 8.74 5.17
C THR A 41 11.55 8.81 4.53
N SER A 42 10.67 9.65 5.09
CA SER A 42 9.24 9.65 4.76
C SER A 42 8.87 10.44 3.49
N ASP A 43 9.79 11.23 2.93
CA ASP A 43 9.53 12.08 1.75
C ASP A 43 9.20 11.29 0.48
N ASN A 44 9.68 10.04 0.39
CA ASN A 44 9.46 9.18 -0.75
C ASN A 44 8.22 8.27 -0.62
N PHE A 45 7.49 8.35 0.50
CA PHE A 45 6.39 7.44 0.79
C PHE A 45 5.04 8.15 0.89
N GLN A 46 4.07 7.63 0.16
CA GLN A 46 2.66 8.00 0.24
C GLN A 46 1.80 6.74 0.24
N SER A 47 0.50 6.91 0.48
CA SER A 47 -0.50 5.83 0.32
C SER A 47 -0.34 5.03 -0.98
N HIS A 48 0.00 5.69 -2.09
CA HIS A 48 0.23 5.02 -3.38
C HIS A 48 1.44 4.06 -3.35
N SER A 49 2.49 4.36 -2.59
CA SER A 49 3.68 3.51 -2.45
C SER A 49 3.34 2.12 -1.92
N PHE A 50 2.30 1.99 -1.08
CA PHE A 50 1.82 0.68 -0.62
C PHE A 50 1.25 -0.17 -1.76
N ARG A 51 0.55 0.43 -2.72
CA ARG A 51 0.02 -0.33 -3.88
C ARG A 51 1.15 -0.87 -4.74
N ILE A 52 2.19 -0.05 -4.96
CA ILE A 52 3.41 -0.46 -5.67
C ILE A 52 4.09 -1.60 -4.90
N GLY A 53 4.29 -1.42 -3.59
CA GLY A 53 4.93 -2.41 -2.73
C GLY A 53 4.18 -3.74 -2.70
N ALA A 54 2.85 -3.71 -2.57
CA ALA A 54 2.01 -4.91 -2.55
C ALA A 54 2.04 -5.66 -3.89
N ALA A 55 1.91 -4.97 -5.02
CA ALA A 55 2.01 -5.60 -6.33
C ALA A 55 3.41 -6.20 -6.57
N SER A 56 4.46 -5.42 -6.26
CA SER A 56 5.85 -5.86 -6.41
C SER A 56 6.15 -7.07 -5.54
N GLN A 57 5.68 -7.07 -4.29
CA GLN A 57 5.90 -8.18 -3.36
C GLN A 57 5.11 -9.42 -3.78
N SER A 58 3.88 -9.25 -4.24
CA SER A 58 3.07 -10.38 -4.71
C SER A 58 3.73 -11.04 -5.93
N SER A 59 4.22 -10.23 -6.88
CA SER A 59 4.98 -10.73 -8.01
C SER A 59 6.27 -11.44 -7.59
N LYS A 60 7.03 -10.89 -6.62
CA LYS A 60 8.22 -11.55 -6.05
C LYS A 60 7.92 -12.87 -5.36
N MET A 61 6.73 -13.01 -4.77
CA MET A 61 6.28 -14.25 -4.12
C MET A 61 5.77 -15.29 -5.12
N GLY A 62 5.68 -14.96 -6.41
CA GLY A 62 5.25 -15.89 -7.45
C GLY A 62 3.72 -16.01 -7.61
N PHE A 63 2.95 -15.07 -7.08
CA PHE A 63 1.50 -15.01 -7.36
C PHE A 63 1.27 -14.76 -8.86
N SER A 64 0.20 -15.36 -9.38
CA SER A 64 -0.20 -15.22 -10.78
C SER A 64 -0.67 -13.80 -11.11
N ASP A 65 -0.67 -13.48 -12.40
CA ASP A 65 -1.15 -12.19 -12.92
C ASP A 65 -2.59 -11.90 -12.47
N ASP A 66 -3.47 -12.91 -12.49
CA ASP A 66 -4.88 -12.81 -12.08
C ASP A 66 -5.02 -12.56 -10.57
N GLU A 67 -4.26 -13.27 -9.73
CA GLU A 67 -4.27 -13.05 -8.27
C GLU A 67 -3.79 -11.63 -7.91
N ILE A 68 -2.74 -11.14 -8.57
CA ILE A 68 -2.24 -9.78 -8.33
C ILE A 68 -3.29 -8.74 -8.75
N GLN A 69 -3.98 -8.97 -9.87
CA GLN A 69 -5.10 -8.15 -10.30
C GLN A 69 -6.23 -8.14 -9.25
N ASP A 70 -6.62 -9.30 -8.74
CA ASP A 70 -7.66 -9.43 -7.72
C ASP A 70 -7.27 -8.73 -6.41
N PHE A 71 -6.05 -8.94 -5.91
CA PHE A 71 -5.57 -8.31 -4.68
C PHE A 71 -5.57 -6.78 -4.76
N GLY A 72 -5.21 -6.24 -5.92
CA GLY A 72 -5.19 -4.80 -6.15
C GLY A 72 -6.50 -4.22 -6.72
N ARG A 73 -7.47 -5.07 -7.05
CA ARG A 73 -8.72 -4.69 -7.75
C ARG A 73 -8.43 -3.96 -9.06
N TRP A 74 -7.58 -4.55 -9.89
CA TRP A 74 -7.30 -4.04 -11.24
C TRP A 74 -8.07 -4.84 -12.28
N GLU A 75 -8.90 -4.17 -13.06
CA GLU A 75 -9.65 -4.79 -14.17
C GLU A 75 -8.81 -4.89 -15.46
N SER A 76 -7.63 -4.27 -15.48
CA SER A 76 -6.76 -4.20 -16.65
C SER A 76 -5.32 -4.53 -16.29
N LYS A 77 -4.45 -4.57 -17.32
CA LYS A 77 -3.01 -4.79 -17.15
C LYS A 77 -2.26 -3.62 -16.49
N ALA A 78 -2.97 -2.60 -15.97
CA ALA A 78 -2.37 -1.44 -15.29
C ALA A 78 -1.49 -1.82 -14.10
N TYR A 79 -1.78 -2.93 -13.39
CA TYR A 79 -0.99 -3.43 -12.27
C TYR A 79 0.48 -3.69 -12.62
N LYS A 80 0.79 -4.01 -13.90
CA LYS A 80 2.17 -4.23 -14.35
C LYS A 80 3.06 -3.01 -14.13
N THR A 81 2.51 -1.80 -14.22
CA THR A 81 3.25 -0.54 -13.96
C THR A 81 3.55 -0.32 -12.47
N TYR A 82 2.86 -1.05 -11.59
CA TYR A 82 3.05 -1.01 -10.14
C TYR A 82 4.07 -2.06 -9.67
N ILE A 83 4.40 -3.06 -10.50
CA ILE A 83 5.42 -4.07 -10.18
C ILE A 83 6.80 -3.48 -10.45
N ARG A 84 7.55 -3.24 -9.37
CA ARG A 84 8.94 -2.76 -9.37
C ARG A 84 9.83 -3.82 -8.73
N ILE A 85 10.24 -4.80 -9.53
CA ILE A 85 11.27 -5.76 -9.13
C ILE A 85 12.60 -5.17 -9.62
N PRO A 86 13.58 -4.93 -8.73
CA PRO A 86 14.92 -4.59 -9.19
C PRO A 86 15.37 -5.74 -10.09
N THR A 87 15.57 -5.47 -11.38
CA THR A 87 16.24 -6.42 -12.26
C THR A 87 17.59 -6.67 -11.59
N LEU A 88 17.84 -7.89 -11.14
CA LEU A 88 19.21 -8.30 -10.92
C LEU A 88 19.89 -8.03 -12.26
N LYS A 89 20.71 -6.97 -12.35
CA LYS A 89 21.78 -6.96 -13.34
C LYS A 89 22.56 -8.20 -12.96
N LEU A 90 22.27 -9.34 -13.60
CA LEU A 90 23.22 -10.43 -13.72
C LEU A 90 24.51 -9.73 -14.10
N ALA A 91 25.45 -9.71 -13.18
CA ALA A 91 26.73 -9.08 -13.40
C ALA A 91 27.28 -9.73 -14.67
N SER A 92 27.21 -8.98 -15.77
CA SER A 92 27.96 -9.26 -16.98
C SER A 92 29.41 -8.97 -16.63
N GLN A 93 30.01 -9.94 -15.93
CA GLN A 93 31.46 -10.08 -15.78
C GLN A 93 31.77 -11.46 -16.36
N ILE A 94 31.85 -11.48 -17.70
CA ILE A 94 32.84 -12.29 -18.40
C ILE A 94 34.07 -11.40 -18.52
#